data_AF-A0A9E0IT93-F1
#
_entry.id   AF-A0A9E0IT93-F1
#
_cell.length_a   1.000
_cell.length_b   1.000
_cell.length_c   1.000
_cell.angle_alpha   90.00
_cell.angle_beta   90.00
_cell.angle_gamma   90.00
#
_symmetry.space_group_name_H-M   'P 1'
#
loop_
_entity.id
_entity.type
_entity.pdbx_description
1 polymer ?
#
loop_
_entity_poly.entity_id
_entity_poly.type
_entity_poly.pdbx_seq_one_letter_code
_entity_poly.pdbx_strand_id
1 'polypeptide(L)'
;MRQATWIVLAGLALGAGCDTAEDRPAAWPFVYAGIVRPACATAGCHSALAVQASVDLSTSAAAYAVLTGSVCGGADVGSAGGNFVVPGHPEASQLMHMLRGDSVARMPPDVPLPDGEIALIERWILEGAPCE
;
A
#
# COMPACT_ATOMS: atom_id res chain seq x y z
N MET A 1 -6.96 -55.21 40.82
CA MET A 1 -7.14 -53.75 41.00
C MET A 1 -5.90 -53.03 40.48
N ARG A 2 -5.91 -52.51 39.25
CA ARG A 2 -4.88 -51.59 38.71
C ARG A 2 -5.59 -50.61 37.79
N GLN A 3 -5.75 -49.36 38.22
CA GLN A 3 -6.28 -48.29 37.38
C GLN A 3 -5.13 -47.72 36.55
N ALA A 4 -5.32 -47.64 35.23
CA ALA A 4 -4.38 -47.00 34.32
C ALA A 4 -4.92 -45.60 34.01
N THR A 5 -4.37 -44.59 34.67
CA THR A 5 -4.64 -43.19 34.40
C THR A 5 -3.89 -42.80 33.12
N TRP A 6 -4.61 -42.51 32.05
CA TRP A 6 -4.05 -41.95 30.82
C TRP A 6 -4.18 -40.43 30.88
N ILE A 7 -3.06 -39.75 31.15
CA ILE A 7 -2.95 -38.30 30.98
C ILE A 7 -2.78 -38.05 29.48
N VAL A 8 -3.84 -37.57 28.83
CA VAL A 8 -3.75 -37.04 27.47
C VAL A 8 -3.13 -35.65 27.56
N LEU A 9 -1.83 -35.55 27.28
CA LEU A 9 -1.16 -34.28 27.03
C LEU A 9 -1.65 -33.75 25.68
N ALA A 10 -2.66 -32.88 25.71
CA ALA A 10 -3.00 -32.06 24.56
C ALA A 10 -1.86 -31.06 24.33
N GLY A 11 -1.01 -31.34 23.34
CA GLY A 11 0.05 -30.44 22.91
C GLY A 11 -0.56 -29.14 22.38
N LEU A 12 -0.25 -28.03 23.05
CA LEU A 12 -0.54 -26.69 22.55
C LEU A 12 0.36 -26.43 21.34
N ALA A 13 -0.20 -26.51 20.13
CA ALA A 13 0.49 -26.07 18.93
C ALA A 13 0.55 -24.54 18.93
N LEU A 14 1.70 -23.98 19.31
CA LEU A 14 2.02 -22.58 19.09
C LEU A 14 2.29 -22.38 17.59
N GLY A 15 1.28 -21.93 16.85
CA GLY A 15 1.46 -21.41 15.51
C GLY A 15 2.30 -20.14 15.57
N ALA A 16 3.55 -20.22 15.14
CA ALA A 16 4.35 -19.05 14.80
C ALA A 16 3.70 -18.41 13.56
N GLY A 17 2.85 -17.41 13.77
CA GLY A 17 2.28 -16.62 12.68
C GLY A 17 3.37 -15.75 12.07
N CYS A 18 4.00 -16.24 11.00
CA CYS A 18 4.71 -15.38 10.08
C CYS A 18 3.67 -14.63 9.26
N ASP A 19 3.57 -13.32 9.46
CA ASP A 19 2.69 -12.40 8.72
C ASP A 19 3.02 -12.52 7.22
N THR A 20 2.10 -13.08 6.42
CA THR A 20 2.32 -13.22 4.98
C THR A 20 1.90 -11.94 4.27
N ALA A 21 2.43 -11.69 3.06
CA ALA A 21 2.02 -10.52 2.28
C ALA A 21 0.52 -10.50 1.95
N GLU A 22 -0.14 -11.65 2.02
CA GLU A 22 -1.58 -11.85 1.78
C GLU A 22 -2.42 -11.44 2.99
N ASP A 23 -1.91 -11.59 4.21
CA ASP A 23 -2.61 -11.21 5.45
C ASP A 23 -2.59 -9.69 5.71
N ARG A 24 -1.69 -8.96 5.04
CA ARG A 24 -1.56 -7.51 5.21
C ARG A 24 -2.80 -6.79 4.66
N PRO A 25 -3.41 -5.87 5.43
CA PRO A 25 -4.62 -5.17 5.01
C PRO A 25 -4.32 -4.27 3.81
N ALA A 26 -5.12 -4.41 2.76
CA ALA A 26 -5.08 -3.56 1.59
C ALA A 26 -5.89 -2.27 1.83
N ALA A 27 -5.64 -1.60 2.96
CA ALA A 27 -6.28 -0.37 3.38
C ALA A 27 -5.30 0.80 3.32
N TRP A 28 -5.78 1.99 2.96
CA TRP A 28 -4.92 3.16 2.77
C TRP A 28 -4.02 3.50 3.97
N PRO A 29 -4.46 3.44 5.26
CA PRO A 29 -3.58 3.73 6.38
C PRO A 29 -2.33 2.82 6.40
N PHE A 30 -2.50 1.55 6.03
CA PHE A 30 -1.41 0.58 5.96
C PHE A 30 -0.52 0.82 4.74
N VAL A 31 -1.11 0.96 3.54
CA VAL A 31 -0.39 1.25 2.29
C VAL A 31 0.44 2.53 2.42
N TYR A 32 -0.14 3.58 3.00
CA TYR A 32 0.55 4.84 3.20
C TYR A 32 1.71 4.72 4.20
N ALA A 33 1.42 4.21 5.41
CA ALA A 33 2.40 4.19 6.48
C ALA A 33 3.55 3.22 6.21
N GLY A 34 3.25 2.08 5.57
CA GLY A 34 4.19 1.00 5.30
C GLY A 34 4.95 1.12 3.98
N ILE A 35 4.37 1.77 2.96
CA ILE A 35 4.96 1.78 1.61
C ILE A 35 5.15 3.21 1.09
N VAL A 36 4.06 3.95 0.88
CA VAL A 36 4.13 5.25 0.17
C VAL A 36 5.03 6.25 0.89
N ARG A 37 4.87 6.39 2.21
CA ARG A 37 5.66 7.34 2.98
C ARG A 37 7.16 7.01 3.00
N PRO A 38 7.61 5.79 3.36
CA PRO A 38 9.04 5.48 3.41
C PRO A 38 9.70 5.37 2.03
N ALA A 39 8.98 4.95 0.98
CA ALA A 39 9.59 4.72 -0.33
C ALA A 39 9.45 5.90 -1.31
N CYS A 40 8.38 6.70 -1.20
CA CYS A 40 8.10 7.77 -2.16
C CYS A 40 8.21 9.17 -1.54
N ALA A 41 7.74 9.34 -0.30
CA ALA A 41 7.70 10.63 0.38
C ALA A 41 8.99 11.00 1.12
N THR A 42 10.14 10.61 0.56
CA THR A 42 11.45 10.91 1.16
C THR A 42 11.83 12.39 0.93
N ALA A 43 12.74 12.91 1.76
CA ALA A 43 13.18 14.31 1.69
C ALA A 43 13.74 14.70 0.30
N GLY A 44 14.21 13.74 -0.49
CA GLY A 44 14.70 13.96 -1.84
C GLY A 44 13.67 13.78 -2.95
N CYS A 45 12.54 13.10 -2.71
CA CYS A 45 11.64 12.62 -3.77
C CYS A 45 10.29 13.35 -3.84
N HIS A 46 9.24 12.85 -3.20
CA HIS A 46 7.88 13.43 -3.25
C HIS A 46 7.41 13.88 -1.86
N SER A 47 8.13 14.81 -1.26
CA SER A 47 7.82 15.34 0.08
C SER A 47 7.51 16.84 0.03
N ALA A 48 7.05 17.41 1.14
CA ALA A 48 6.86 18.85 1.27
C ALA A 48 8.14 19.67 0.98
N LEU A 49 9.33 19.05 1.10
CA LEU A 49 10.62 19.68 0.81
C LEU A 49 11.10 19.45 -0.62
N ALA A 50 10.67 18.35 -1.24
CA ALA A 50 10.99 17.99 -2.61
C ALA A 50 9.67 17.65 -3.31
N VAL A 51 9.02 18.65 -3.90
CA VAL A 51 7.76 18.46 -4.62
C VAL A 51 8.08 18.06 -6.06
N GLN A 52 8.79 16.93 -6.23
CA GLN A 52 9.18 16.48 -7.57
C GLN A 52 7.95 16.30 -8.44
N ALA A 53 8.00 16.86 -9.66
CA ALA A 53 6.90 16.88 -10.61
C ALA A 53 5.58 17.42 -10.02
N SER A 54 5.65 18.35 -9.06
CA SER A 54 4.48 18.92 -8.37
C SER A 54 3.67 17.90 -7.56
N VAL A 55 4.29 16.78 -7.16
CA VAL A 55 3.67 15.74 -6.32
C VAL A 55 4.24 15.80 -4.90
N ASP A 56 3.35 16.00 -3.91
CA ASP A 56 3.66 15.93 -2.48
C ASP A 56 2.90 14.76 -1.83
N LEU A 57 3.66 13.78 -1.32
CA LEU A 57 3.16 12.59 -0.63
C LEU A 57 3.48 12.61 0.88
N SER A 58 3.91 13.75 1.41
CA SER A 58 4.41 13.87 2.79
C SER A 58 3.36 13.66 3.86
N THR A 59 2.07 13.83 3.54
CA THR A 59 0.95 13.55 4.45
C THR A 59 0.02 12.51 3.86
N SER A 60 -0.62 11.70 4.71
CA SER A 60 -1.54 10.65 4.27
C SER A 60 -2.69 11.20 3.44
N ALA A 61 -3.28 12.33 3.85
CA ALA A 61 -4.37 12.96 3.15
C ALA A 61 -3.95 13.52 1.79
N ALA A 62 -2.82 14.25 1.72
CA ALA A 62 -2.32 14.79 0.45
C ALA A 62 -1.92 13.68 -0.52
N ALA A 63 -1.23 12.65 -0.02
CA ALA A 63 -0.85 11.49 -0.83
C ALA A 63 -2.07 10.78 -1.41
N TYR A 64 -3.12 10.55 -0.60
CA TYR A 64 -4.35 9.94 -1.10
C TYR A 64 -5.00 10.79 -2.19
N ALA A 65 -5.13 12.10 -1.95
CA ALA A 65 -5.77 13.03 -2.87
C ALA A 65 -5.01 13.14 -4.20
N VAL A 66 -3.68 13.19 -4.16
CA VAL A 66 -2.84 13.27 -5.37
C VAL A 66 -2.78 11.94 -6.11
N LEU A 67 -2.90 10.80 -5.43
CA LEU A 67 -2.89 9.51 -6.11
C LEU A 67 -4.26 9.18 -6.74
N THR A 68 -5.35 9.44 -6.02
CA THR A 68 -6.71 8.99 -6.40
C THR A 68 -7.58 10.07 -7.03
N GLY A 69 -7.22 11.35 -6.86
CA GLY A 69 -8.06 12.47 -7.26
C GLY A 69 -9.21 12.79 -6.29
N SER A 70 -9.37 12.05 -5.20
CA SER A 70 -10.47 12.19 -4.23
C SER A 70 -9.96 12.46 -2.81
N VAL A 71 -10.78 13.10 -1.97
CA VAL A 71 -10.45 13.29 -0.54
C VAL A 71 -10.98 12.12 0.27
N CYS A 72 -10.11 11.54 1.07
CA CYS A 72 -10.44 10.53 2.07
C CYS A 72 -11.61 10.99 2.97
N GLY A 73 -12.74 10.27 2.94
CA GLY A 73 -13.93 10.58 3.74
C GLY A 73 -14.71 11.84 3.34
N GLY A 74 -14.41 12.45 2.20
CA GLY A 74 -15.03 13.69 1.72
C GLY A 74 -15.79 13.54 0.40
N ALA A 75 -16.43 14.64 -0.03
CA ALA A 75 -16.96 14.77 -1.38
C ALA A 75 -15.84 15.14 -2.37
N ASP A 76 -15.97 14.72 -3.63
CA ASP A 76 -15.00 14.99 -4.70
C ASP A 76 -14.70 16.49 -4.81
N VAL A 77 -13.46 16.89 -4.53
CA VAL A 77 -13.06 18.32 -4.52
C VAL A 77 -12.64 18.84 -5.90
N GLY A 78 -12.72 18.01 -6.94
CA GLY A 78 -12.13 18.29 -8.25
C GLY A 78 -10.60 18.22 -8.16
N SER A 79 -10.02 17.19 -8.78
CA SER A 79 -8.61 16.79 -8.65
C SER A 79 -7.64 17.98 -8.63
N ALA A 80 -7.02 18.24 -7.49
CA ALA A 80 -5.86 19.10 -7.38
C ALA A 80 -4.61 18.33 -7.87
N GLY A 81 -4.58 17.98 -9.16
CA GLY A 81 -3.43 17.33 -9.80
C GLY A 81 -3.13 15.90 -9.32
N GLY A 82 -3.16 14.95 -10.25
CA GLY A 82 -2.78 13.56 -9.98
C GLY A 82 -3.99 12.64 -9.89
N ASN A 83 -4.14 11.82 -10.93
CA ASN A 83 -5.05 10.68 -11.02
C ASN A 83 -4.19 9.49 -11.45
N PHE A 84 -3.25 9.09 -10.59
CA PHE A 84 -2.34 7.97 -10.87
C PHE A 84 -3.00 6.62 -10.60
N VAL A 85 -4.08 6.62 -9.82
CA VAL A 85 -4.87 5.45 -9.45
C VAL A 85 -6.26 5.58 -10.06
N VAL A 86 -6.69 4.51 -10.72
CA VAL A 86 -8.07 4.28 -11.14
C VAL A 86 -8.64 3.20 -10.22
N PRO A 87 -9.45 3.55 -9.21
CA PRO A 87 -10.04 2.58 -8.30
C PRO A 87 -10.76 1.44 -9.04
N GLY A 88 -10.47 0.20 -8.64
CA GLY A 88 -10.99 -1.02 -9.27
C GLY A 88 -10.24 -1.49 -10.51
N HIS A 89 -9.30 -0.69 -11.04
CA HIS A 89 -8.63 -0.94 -12.32
C HIS A 89 -7.11 -0.76 -12.21
N PRO A 90 -6.37 -1.69 -11.56
CA PRO A 90 -4.92 -1.62 -11.47
C PRO A 90 -4.23 -1.57 -12.84
N GLU A 91 -4.79 -2.24 -13.86
CA GLU A 91 -4.31 -2.25 -15.23
C GLU A 91 -4.43 -0.90 -15.95
N ALA A 92 -5.34 -0.04 -15.51
CA ALA A 92 -5.53 1.31 -16.06
C ALA A 92 -4.82 2.38 -15.20
N SER A 93 -4.22 1.99 -14.09
CA SER A 93 -3.61 2.91 -13.12
C SER A 93 -2.16 3.22 -13.51
N GLN A 94 -1.87 4.50 -13.80
CA GLN A 94 -0.52 4.96 -14.12
C GLN A 94 0.50 4.61 -13.04
N LEU A 95 0.09 4.61 -11.76
CA LEU A 95 0.94 4.21 -10.64
C LEU A 95 1.51 2.80 -10.85
N MET A 96 0.71 1.84 -11.33
CA MET A 96 1.17 0.46 -11.53
C MET A 96 2.21 0.37 -12.65
N HIS A 97 2.03 1.12 -13.74
CA HIS A 97 3.02 1.20 -14.80
C HIS A 97 4.34 1.81 -14.31
N MET A 98 4.27 2.84 -13.46
CA MET A 98 5.45 3.44 -12.83
C MET A 98 6.15 2.47 -11.87
N LEU A 99 5.41 1.74 -11.04
CA LEU A 99 6.02 0.78 -10.10
C LEU A 99 6.74 -0.37 -10.84
N ARG A 100 6.19 -0.83 -11.96
CA ARG A 100 6.77 -1.90 -12.78
C ARG A 100 7.87 -1.41 -13.73
N GLY A 101 7.80 -0.14 -14.13
CA GLY A 101 8.65 0.43 -15.19
C GLY A 101 8.18 0.05 -16.60
N ASP A 102 6.86 -0.12 -16.77
CA ASP A 102 6.25 -0.55 -18.02
C ASP A 102 6.02 0.67 -18.93
N SER A 103 6.90 0.86 -19.91
CA SER A 103 6.83 1.95 -20.90
C SER A 103 6.87 3.38 -20.33
N VAL A 104 7.08 3.54 -19.03
CA VAL A 104 7.27 4.81 -18.30
C VAL A 104 8.46 4.69 -17.35
N ALA A 105 8.99 5.82 -16.90
CA ALA A 105 10.06 5.83 -15.89
C ALA A 105 9.60 5.11 -14.61
N ARG A 106 10.45 4.22 -14.10
CA ARG A 106 10.15 3.47 -12.88
C ARG A 106 10.19 4.38 -11.66
N MET A 107 9.23 4.22 -10.75
CA MET A 107 9.24 4.82 -9.43
C MET A 107 9.20 3.73 -8.34
N PRO A 108 9.96 3.89 -7.23
CA PRO A 108 11.05 4.85 -7.05
C PRO A 108 12.21 4.59 -8.03
N PRO A 109 12.96 5.63 -8.44
CA PRO A 109 14.01 5.50 -9.46
C PRO A 109 15.31 4.92 -8.91
N ASP A 110 15.52 4.99 -7.60
CA ASP A 110 16.72 4.56 -6.89
C ASP A 110 16.64 3.07 -6.48
N VAL A 111 15.61 2.70 -5.73
CA VAL A 111 15.39 1.32 -5.26
C VAL A 111 13.95 0.91 -5.61
N PRO A 112 13.76 -0.05 -6.53
CA PRO A 112 12.43 -0.59 -6.82
C PRO A 112 11.77 -1.15 -5.56
N LEU A 113 10.44 -1.00 -5.48
CA LEU A 113 9.68 -1.67 -4.43
C LEU A 113 9.80 -3.20 -4.55
N PRO A 114 9.82 -3.94 -3.43
CA PRO A 114 9.67 -5.38 -3.45
C PRO A 114 8.33 -5.80 -4.09
N ASP A 115 8.33 -6.92 -4.81
CA ASP A 115 7.13 -7.43 -5.50
C ASP A 115 5.92 -7.56 -4.56
N GLY A 116 6.14 -7.94 -3.30
CA GLY A 116 5.07 -8.06 -2.31
C GLY A 116 4.43 -6.71 -1.91
N GLU A 117 5.14 -5.59 -2.00
CA GLU A 117 4.60 -4.25 -1.78
C GLU A 117 3.85 -3.75 -3.02
N ILE A 118 4.38 -4.03 -4.22
CA ILE A 118 3.69 -3.76 -5.49
C ILE A 118 2.36 -4.52 -5.53
N ALA A 119 2.35 -5.80 -5.15
CA ALA A 119 1.15 -6.62 -5.08
C ALA A 119 0.14 -6.10 -4.04
N LEU A 120 0.61 -5.54 -2.92
CA LEU A 120 -0.28 -4.93 -1.93
C LEU A 120 -0.93 -3.64 -2.45
N ILE A 121 -0.17 -2.80 -3.17
CA ILE A 121 -0.71 -1.61 -3.84
C ILE A 121 -1.71 -2.02 -4.92
N GLU A 122 -1.36 -3.02 -5.74
CA GLU A 122 -2.26 -3.56 -6.78
C GLU A 122 -3.58 -4.04 -6.18
N ARG A 123 -3.51 -4.80 -5.07
CA ARG A 123 -4.70 -5.26 -4.34
C ARG A 123 -5.52 -4.11 -3.79
N TRP A 124 -4.88 -3.11 -3.16
CA TRP A 124 -5.58 -1.92 -2.68
C TRP A 124 -6.32 -1.19 -3.81
N ILE A 125 -5.69 -1.02 -4.97
CA ILE A 125 -6.35 -0.43 -6.15
C ILE A 125 -7.53 -1.30 -6.60
N LEU A 126 -7.32 -2.62 -6.74
CA LEU A 126 -8.33 -3.57 -7.17
C LEU A 126 -9.57 -3.57 -6.26
N GLU A 127 -9.37 -3.40 -4.95
CA GLU A 127 -10.44 -3.31 -3.94
C GLU A 127 -11.16 -1.96 -3.94
N GLY A 128 -10.87 -1.09 -4.91
CA GLY A 128 -11.51 0.22 -5.04
C GLY A 128 -10.79 1.34 -4.30
N ALA A 129 -9.49 1.16 -4.01
CA ALA A 129 -8.66 2.11 -3.29
C ALA A 129 -9.31 2.57 -1.96
N PRO A 130 -9.72 1.65 -1.07
CA PRO A 130 -10.40 2.02 0.17
C PRO A 130 -9.53 2.97 1.01
N CYS A 131 -10.16 4.05 1.47
CA CYS A 131 -9.52 5.07 2.30
C CYS A 131 -9.33 4.62 3.76
N GLU A 132 -10.13 3.67 4.24
CA GLU A 132 -10.15 3.15 5.61
C GLU A 132 -10.08 1.62 5.61
#